data_AF-A0A7C0TZV5-F1
#
_entry.id   AF-A0A7C0TZV5-F1
#
_cell.length_a   1.000
_cell.length_b   1.000
_cell.length_c   1.000
_cell.angle_alpha   90.00
_cell.angle_beta   90.00
_cell.angle_gamma   90.00
#
_symmetry.space_group_name_H-M   'P 1'
#
loop_
_entity.id
_entity.type
_entity.pdbx_description
1 polymer ?
#
loop_
_entity_poly.entity_id
_entity_poly.type
_entity_poly.pdbx_seq_one_letter_code
_entity_poly.pdbx_strand_id
1 'polypeptide(L)'
;KKGNKRCILAIEMFTYRVKKWIGAYAAALGGLDAVVFTAGIGENSPKIRSMICAGLEFMGVELDEERNEKAVGIEAEISKPSSRVKVLVIPTNEEKLIAVETMKITKNLEGS
;
A
#
# COMPACT_ATOMS: atom_id res chain seq x y z
N LYS A 1 -29.50 -14.03 -3.89
CA LYS A 1 -28.17 -13.53 -4.34
C LYS A 1 -28.24 -12.11 -4.93
N LYS A 2 -28.73 -11.10 -4.17
CA LYS A 2 -28.74 -9.67 -4.58
C LYS A 2 -27.48 -8.89 -4.15
N GLY A 3 -26.60 -9.49 -3.34
CA GLY A 3 -25.39 -8.84 -2.81
C GLY A 3 -24.18 -8.86 -3.75
N ASN A 4 -24.06 -9.84 -4.65
CA ASN A 4 -22.84 -10.04 -5.43
C ASN A 4 -22.49 -8.82 -6.32
N LYS A 5 -23.47 -8.27 -7.07
CA LYS A 5 -23.24 -7.09 -7.93
C LYS A 5 -22.90 -5.81 -7.14
N ARG A 6 -23.57 -5.58 -6.00
CA ARG A 6 -23.29 -4.39 -5.17
C ARG A 6 -21.93 -4.50 -4.48
N CYS A 7 -21.53 -5.69 -4.04
CA CYS A 7 -20.20 -5.92 -3.47
C CYS A 7 -19.10 -5.72 -4.50
N ILE A 8 -19.27 -6.25 -5.73
CA ILE A 8 -18.31 -6.02 -6.82
C ILE A 8 -18.17 -4.52 -7.09
N LEU A 9 -19.29 -3.81 -7.26
CA LEU A 9 -19.27 -2.36 -7.49
C LEU A 9 -18.58 -1.60 -6.36
N ALA A 10 -18.81 -1.98 -5.10
CA ALA A 10 -18.16 -1.34 -3.95
C ALA A 10 -16.63 -1.52 -4.00
N ILE A 11 -16.14 -2.72 -4.35
CA ILE A 11 -14.72 -3.00 -4.52
C ILE A 11 -14.14 -2.21 -5.69
N GLU A 12 -14.83 -2.16 -6.83
CA GLU A 12 -14.43 -1.38 -8.00
C GLU A 12 -14.33 0.12 -7.69
N MET A 13 -15.33 0.69 -7.01
CA MET A 13 -15.32 2.08 -6.59
C MET A 13 -14.20 2.37 -5.59
N PHE A 14 -13.96 1.46 -4.63
CA PHE A 14 -12.89 1.59 -3.65
C PHE A 14 -11.52 1.61 -4.34
N THR A 15 -11.22 0.58 -5.14
CA THR A 15 -9.94 0.44 -5.85
C THR A 15 -9.70 1.59 -6.82
N TYR A 16 -10.74 2.04 -7.52
CA TYR A 16 -10.71 3.22 -8.38
C TYR A 16 -10.35 4.51 -7.62
N ARG A 17 -10.96 4.72 -6.44
CA ARG A 17 -10.64 5.90 -5.61
C ARG A 17 -9.20 5.88 -5.13
N VAL A 18 -8.69 4.74 -4.66
CA VAL A 18 -7.29 4.64 -4.23
C VAL A 18 -6.34 4.91 -5.41
N LYS A 19 -6.62 4.34 -6.58
CA LYS A 19 -5.86 4.60 -7.81
C LYS A 19 -5.82 6.10 -8.17
N LYS A 20 -6.95 6.80 -8.05
CA LYS A 20 -7.00 8.26 -8.24
C LYS A 20 -6.10 9.01 -7.28
N TRP A 21 -6.05 8.60 -6.00
CA TRP A 21 -5.17 9.24 -5.02
C TRP A 21 -3.69 9.02 -5.33
N ILE A 22 -3.30 7.80 -5.74
CA ILE A 22 -1.93 7.52 -6.19
C ILE A 22 -1.55 8.44 -7.36
N GLY A 23 -2.42 8.57 -8.36
CA GLY A 23 -2.19 9.48 -9.50
C GLY A 23 -2.07 10.94 -9.08
N ALA A 24 -2.95 11.41 -8.20
CA ALA A 24 -2.91 12.79 -7.69
C ALA A 24 -1.62 13.09 -6.93
N TYR A 25 -1.16 12.18 -6.07
CA TYR A 25 0.09 12.36 -5.33
C TYR A 25 1.33 12.22 -6.21
N ALA A 26 1.34 11.31 -7.17
CA ALA A 26 2.41 11.24 -8.14
C ALA A 26 2.55 12.55 -8.93
N ALA A 27 1.43 13.15 -9.35
CA ALA A 27 1.43 14.43 -10.03
C ALA A 27 1.94 15.56 -9.13
N ALA A 28 1.50 15.58 -7.86
CA ALA A 28 1.94 16.58 -6.88
C ALA A 28 3.44 16.46 -6.52
N LEU A 29 4.00 15.25 -6.53
CA LEU A 29 5.38 14.96 -6.17
C LEU A 29 6.35 14.95 -7.37
N GLY A 30 5.84 15.03 -8.61
CA GLY A 30 6.65 14.96 -9.83
C GLY A 30 7.09 13.54 -10.22
N GLY A 31 6.52 12.51 -9.60
CA GLY A 31 6.89 11.12 -9.78
C GLY A 31 6.63 10.29 -8.52
N LEU A 32 6.99 9.00 -8.59
CA LEU A 32 6.97 8.09 -7.45
C LEU A 32 8.24 7.24 -7.47
N ASP A 33 8.87 7.07 -6.31
CA ASP A 33 9.90 6.03 -6.10
C ASP A 33 9.27 4.73 -5.63
N ALA A 34 8.21 4.82 -4.81
CA ALA A 34 7.53 3.67 -4.26
C ALA A 34 6.03 3.92 -3.97
N VAL A 35 5.26 2.84 -3.97
CA VAL A 35 3.90 2.74 -3.42
C VAL A 35 3.91 1.72 -2.30
N VAL A 36 3.46 2.10 -1.11
CA VAL A 36 3.43 1.23 0.08
C VAL A 36 2.00 0.90 0.45
N PHE A 37 1.69 -0.39 0.55
CA PHE A 37 0.46 -0.91 1.12
C PHE A 37 0.71 -1.35 2.57
N THR A 38 -0.13 -0.87 3.47
CA THR A 38 -0.09 -1.16 4.91
C THR A 38 -1.51 -1.17 5.47
N ALA A 39 -1.66 -1.59 6.72
CA ALA A 39 -2.89 -1.77 7.47
C ALA A 39 -3.93 -2.69 6.82
N GLY A 40 -4.72 -3.39 7.65
CA GLY A 40 -5.98 -4.07 7.26
C GLY A 40 -6.02 -4.64 5.84
N ILE A 41 -6.72 -3.95 4.94
CA ILE A 41 -6.92 -4.36 3.53
C ILE A 41 -5.62 -4.34 2.72
N GLY A 42 -4.75 -3.36 2.95
CA GLY A 42 -3.49 -3.19 2.21
C GLY A 42 -2.51 -4.34 2.47
N GLU A 43 -2.50 -4.87 3.70
CA GLU A 43 -1.64 -6.00 4.07
C GLU A 43 -2.20 -7.35 3.64
N ASN A 44 -3.53 -7.51 3.70
CA ASN A 44 -4.16 -8.84 3.66
C ASN A 44 -4.88 -9.17 2.35
N SER A 45 -4.96 -8.24 1.40
CA SER A 45 -5.74 -8.46 0.17
C SER A 45 -4.91 -8.26 -1.11
N PRO A 46 -4.23 -9.33 -1.59
CA PRO A 46 -3.50 -9.31 -2.85
C PRO A 46 -4.37 -8.83 -4.02
N LYS A 47 -5.60 -9.35 -4.12
CA LYS A 47 -6.56 -8.96 -5.15
C LYS A 47 -6.84 -7.46 -5.20
N ILE A 48 -7.00 -6.83 -4.03
CA ILE A 48 -7.26 -5.39 -3.95
C ILE A 48 -6.03 -4.60 -4.41
N ARG A 49 -4.82 -5.03 -4.01
CA ARG A 49 -3.56 -4.44 -4.50
C ARG A 49 -3.45 -4.54 -6.02
N SER A 50 -3.72 -5.71 -6.61
CA SER A 50 -3.72 -5.89 -8.07
C SER A 50 -4.71 -4.95 -8.77
N MET A 51 -5.94 -4.83 -8.26
CA MET A 51 -6.95 -3.94 -8.84
C MET A 51 -6.56 -2.45 -8.77
N ILE A 52 -5.88 -2.04 -7.69
CA ILE A 52 -5.37 -0.68 -7.52
C ILE A 52 -4.20 -0.40 -8.46
N CYS A 53 -3.27 -1.34 -8.60
CA CYS A 53 -2.07 -1.19 -9.44
C CYS A 53 -2.36 -1.32 -10.94
N ALA A 54 -3.39 -2.07 -11.35
CA ALA A 54 -3.72 -2.28 -12.76
C ALA A 54 -3.95 -0.96 -13.50
N GLY A 55 -3.31 -0.76 -14.65
CA GLY A 55 -3.43 0.48 -15.42
C GLY A 55 -2.53 1.62 -14.94
N LEU A 56 -1.66 1.39 -13.93
CA LEU A 56 -0.61 2.34 -13.51
C LEU A 56 0.74 2.04 -14.16
N GLU A 57 0.80 1.13 -15.14
CA GLU A 57 2.05 0.73 -15.82
C GLU A 57 2.69 1.93 -16.54
N PHE A 58 1.88 2.87 -17.06
CA PHE A 58 2.37 4.11 -17.68
C PHE A 58 3.13 5.02 -16.68
N MET A 59 2.87 4.87 -15.39
CA MET A 59 3.60 5.55 -14.31
C MET A 59 4.85 4.77 -13.89
N GLY A 60 5.04 3.56 -14.40
CA GLY A 60 6.13 2.65 -14.07
C GLY A 60 5.84 1.72 -12.90
N VAL A 61 4.56 1.54 -12.55
CA VAL A 61 4.13 0.57 -11.52
C VAL A 61 3.81 -0.75 -12.21
N GLU A 62 4.67 -1.75 -12.04
CA GLU A 62 4.48 -3.11 -12.55
C GLU A 62 4.47 -4.12 -11.41
N LEU A 63 3.33 -4.77 -11.20
CA LEU A 63 3.13 -5.73 -10.10
C LEU A 63 3.59 -7.14 -10.50
N ASP A 64 4.31 -7.82 -9.62
CA ASP A 64 4.56 -9.25 -9.68
C ASP A 64 3.43 -9.98 -8.94
N GLU A 65 2.51 -10.57 -9.67
CA GLU A 65 1.32 -11.22 -9.09
C GLU A 65 1.67 -12.40 -8.19
N GLU A 66 2.78 -13.11 -8.45
CA GLU A 66 3.18 -14.23 -7.59
C GLU A 66 3.71 -13.73 -6.25
N ARG A 67 4.55 -12.68 -6.27
CA ARG A 67 5.02 -12.04 -5.03
C ARG A 67 3.87 -11.39 -4.28
N ASN A 68 2.96 -10.74 -5.00
CA ASN A 68 1.78 -10.11 -4.43
C ASN A 68 0.89 -11.11 -3.68
N GLU A 69 0.63 -12.28 -4.24
CA GLU A 69 -0.20 -13.31 -3.61
C GLU A 69 0.42 -13.84 -2.30
N LYS A 70 1.76 -13.92 -2.23
CA LYS A 70 2.50 -14.41 -1.06
C LYS A 70 2.68 -13.36 0.04
N ALA A 71 2.52 -12.08 -0.29
CA ALA A 71 2.76 -10.95 0.62
C ALA A 71 1.56 -10.63 1.53
N VAL A 72 1.01 -11.64 2.21
CA VAL A 72 -0.11 -11.49 3.15
C VAL A 72 0.45 -11.43 4.58
N GLY A 73 0.26 -10.30 5.26
CA GLY A 73 0.69 -10.11 6.65
C GLY A 73 2.21 -10.11 6.86
N ILE A 74 3.00 -10.02 5.79
CA ILE A 74 4.46 -9.96 5.83
C ILE A 74 4.99 -8.76 5.07
N GLU A 75 6.19 -8.31 5.44
CA GLU A 75 6.92 -7.30 4.68
C GLU A 75 7.48 -7.90 3.39
N ALA A 76 7.17 -7.30 2.24
CA ALA A 76 7.63 -7.79 0.94
C ALA A 76 7.61 -6.71 -0.15
N GLU A 77 8.57 -6.77 -1.06
CA GLU A 77 8.51 -6.07 -2.34
C GLU A 77 7.75 -6.93 -3.36
N ILE A 78 6.66 -6.37 -3.89
CA ILE A 78 5.72 -7.03 -4.80
C ILE A 78 5.74 -6.43 -6.22
N SER A 79 6.67 -5.52 -6.51
CA SER A 79 6.97 -5.06 -7.87
C SER A 79 7.76 -6.09 -8.66
N LYS A 80 7.59 -6.09 -9.99
CA LYS A 80 8.49 -6.78 -10.90
C LYS A 80 9.89 -6.13 -10.88
N PRO A 81 10.96 -6.87 -11.19
CA PRO A 81 12.30 -6.29 -11.35
C PRO A 81 12.39 -5.19 -12.43
N SER A 82 11.48 -5.21 -13.42
CA SER A 82 11.37 -4.18 -14.46
C SER A 82 10.67 -2.90 -14.00
N SER A 83 9.95 -2.96 -12.88
CA SER A 83 9.16 -1.84 -12.38
C SER A 83 10.05 -0.67 -12.00
N ARG A 84 9.77 0.51 -12.56
CA ARG A 84 10.49 1.74 -12.20
C ARG A 84 10.09 2.23 -10.80
N VAL A 85 8.84 2.00 -10.41
CA VAL A 85 8.30 2.33 -9.08
C VAL A 85 8.25 1.05 -8.25
N LYS A 86 8.82 1.07 -7.05
CA LYS A 86 8.71 -0.08 -6.15
C LYS A 86 7.30 -0.21 -5.59
N VAL A 87 6.81 -1.43 -5.43
CA VAL A 87 5.54 -1.68 -4.74
C VAL A 87 5.82 -2.55 -3.53
N LEU A 88 5.45 -2.08 -2.34
CA LEU A 88 5.80 -2.71 -1.07
C LEU A 88 4.54 -3.03 -0.27
N VAL A 89 4.57 -4.15 0.44
CA VAL A 89 3.66 -4.42 1.57
C VAL A 89 4.48 -4.29 2.83
N ILE A 90 4.05 -3.43 3.75
CA ILE A 90 4.73 -3.21 5.03
C ILE A 90 3.66 -3.31 6.13
N PRO A 91 3.69 -4.36 6.96
CA PRO A 91 2.80 -4.45 8.10
C PRO A 91 2.96 -3.25 9.03
N THR A 92 1.84 -2.64 9.42
CA THR A 92 1.87 -1.60 10.44
C THR A 92 2.11 -2.23 11.82
N ASN A 93 2.88 -1.55 12.66
CA ASN A 93 3.02 -1.90 14.06
C ASN A 93 2.82 -0.64 14.91
N GLU A 94 1.56 -0.26 15.05
CA GLU A 94 1.13 0.97 15.73
C GLU A 94 1.58 0.98 17.20
N GLU A 95 1.52 -0.17 17.88
CA GLU A 95 1.96 -0.33 19.26
C GLU A 95 3.46 -0.04 19.42
N LYS A 96 4.29 -0.57 18.51
CA LYS A 96 5.73 -0.29 18.49
C LYS A 96 6.03 1.17 18.20
N LEU A 97 5.28 1.81 17.29
CA LEU A 97 5.48 3.23 16.98
C LEU A 97 5.18 4.10 18.22
N ILE A 98 4.08 3.84 18.91
CA ILE A 98 3.72 4.53 20.16
C ILE A 98 4.81 4.34 21.22
N ALA A 99 5.33 3.11 21.37
CA ALA A 99 6.40 2.83 22.32
C ALA A 99 7.70 3.58 21.99
N VAL A 100 8.09 3.63 20.71
CA VAL A 100 9.29 4.37 20.26
C VAL A 100 9.14 5.87 20.46
N GLU A 101 8.00 6.46 20.11
CA GLU A 101 7.75 7.89 20.32
C GLU A 101 7.68 8.24 21.81
N THR A 102 7.04 7.40 22.64
CA THR A 102 7.04 7.57 24.09
C THR A 102 8.45 7.55 24.66
N MET A 103 9.28 6.57 24.26
CA MET A 103 10.69 6.48 24.69
C MET A 103 11.54 7.68 24.25
N LYS A 104 11.27 8.24 23.07
CA LYS A 104 11.97 9.41 22.56
C LYS A 104 11.62 10.66 23.38
N ILE A 105 10.35 10.83 23.75
CA ILE A 105 9.89 11.94 24.60
C ILE A 105 10.47 11.80 26.01
N THR A 106 10.43 10.62 26.62
CA THR A 106 10.96 10.42 27.99
C THR A 106 12.47 10.65 28.07
N LYS A 107 13.25 10.15 27.11
CA LYS A 107 14.70 10.40 27.07
C LYS A 107 15.07 11.88 26.92
N ASN A 108 14.28 12.65 26.17
CA ASN A 108 14.52 14.09 26.01
C ASN A 108 14.18 14.87 27.30
N LEU A 109 13.27 14.36 28.13
CA LEU A 109 12.93 14.94 29.42
C LEU A 109 13.96 14.62 30.52
N GLU A 110 14.63 13.47 30.46
CA GLU A 110 15.71 13.10 31.38
C GLU A 110 17.07 13.73 31.03
N GLY A 111 17.21 14.29 29.82
CA GLY A 111 18.40 14.97 29.32
C GLY A 111 18.36 16.51 29.39
N SER A 112 17.34 17.10 30.03
CA SER A 112 17.22 18.53 30.34
C SER A 112 17.33 18.76 31.84
#